data_AF-A0A2N3F6C0-F1
#
_entry.id   AF-A0A2N3F6C0-F1
#
_cell.length_a   1.000
_cell.length_b   1.000
_cell.length_c   1.000
_cell.angle_alpha   90.00
_cell.angle_beta   90.00
_cell.angle_gamma   90.00
#
_symmetry.space_group_name_H-M   'P 1'
#
loop_
_entity.id
_entity.type
_entity.pdbx_description
1 polymer ?
#
loop_
_entity_poly.entity_id
_entity_poly.type
_entity_poly.pdbx_seq_one_letter_code
_entity_poly.pdbx_strand_id
1 'polypeptide(L)'
;MKHRPGILSGLSLATLTFLLVAGLAAPACAITRADVITRAKVWTDRNVPYSQSRYATVDGNLLASSTSSPQSKGYRTDCSGFVSMSLGFHTSSGALYSADTAGLGKLLVKITKDELRPGDVILRPKDLKINGVLVPYGHAIIFGGWANSSKTEYWCLHESSSAKGTVLVRAQWGKSGFFNEVGFAPYRYPGVRDRIRAPKTFGQ
;
A
#
# COMPACT_ATOMS: atom_id res chain seq x y z
N MET A 1 -28.79 41.81 67.22
CA MET A 1 -28.09 42.60 66.17
C MET A 1 -26.60 42.36 66.27
N LYS A 2 -26.01 41.60 65.34
CA LYS A 2 -24.56 41.64 65.07
C LYS A 2 -24.28 40.95 63.73
N HIS A 3 -23.52 41.65 62.91
CA HIS A 3 -23.14 41.38 61.54
C HIS A 3 -22.55 39.99 61.29
N ARG A 4 -22.80 39.46 60.07
CA ARG A 4 -21.86 38.56 59.39
C ARG A 4 -21.37 39.22 58.10
N PRO A 5 -20.05 39.23 57.83
CA PRO A 5 -19.45 39.78 56.63
C PRO A 5 -19.48 38.77 55.46
N GLY A 6 -19.40 39.30 54.24
CA GLY A 6 -19.42 38.53 53.00
C GLY A 6 -18.12 37.77 52.70
N ILE A 7 -18.21 36.83 51.77
CA ILE A 7 -17.06 36.21 51.10
C ILE A 7 -17.32 36.15 49.60
N LEU A 8 -16.22 36.41 48.91
CA LEU A 8 -15.99 36.77 47.52
C LEU A 8 -16.53 35.80 46.46
N SER A 9 -16.97 36.43 45.38
CA SER A 9 -17.05 35.92 44.01
C SER A 9 -15.69 35.35 43.53
N GLY A 10 -15.66 34.06 43.24
CA GLY A 10 -14.60 33.41 42.46
C GLY A 10 -15.12 33.08 41.06
N LEU A 11 -14.71 33.85 40.05
CA LEU A 11 -14.85 33.44 38.65
C LEU A 11 -13.75 32.42 38.36
N SER A 12 -14.09 31.14 38.27
CA SER A 12 -13.17 30.12 37.75
C SER A 12 -13.36 30.02 36.24
N LEU A 13 -12.43 30.59 35.49
CA LEU A 13 -12.38 30.48 34.04
C LEU A 13 -11.73 29.13 33.68
N ALA A 14 -12.54 28.11 33.42
CA ALA A 14 -12.04 26.83 32.94
C ALA A 14 -11.55 27.00 31.48
N THR A 15 -10.24 27.10 31.30
CA THR A 15 -9.62 27.04 29.98
C THR A 15 -9.71 25.62 29.44
N LEU A 16 -10.67 25.40 28.53
CA LEU A 16 -10.84 24.15 27.81
C LEU A 16 -9.73 24.04 26.74
N THR A 17 -8.67 23.32 27.05
CA THR A 17 -7.65 22.93 26.06
C THR A 17 -8.25 21.92 25.10
N PHE A 18 -8.67 22.39 23.92
CA PHE A 18 -8.91 21.51 22.79
C PHE A 18 -7.55 21.00 22.30
N LEU A 19 -7.18 19.78 22.71
CA LEU A 19 -6.17 19.02 21.99
C LEU A 19 -6.71 18.80 20.58
N LEU A 20 -6.17 19.54 19.61
CA LEU A 20 -6.33 19.21 18.21
C LEU A 20 -5.61 17.89 17.98
N VAL A 21 -6.30 16.78 18.22
CA VAL A 21 -5.92 15.50 17.64
C VAL A 21 -6.05 15.73 16.14
N ALA A 22 -4.93 15.95 15.46
CA ALA A 22 -4.87 15.90 14.02
C ALA A 22 -5.45 14.54 13.61
N GLY A 23 -6.71 14.56 13.17
CA GLY A 23 -7.36 13.38 12.65
C GLY A 23 -6.51 12.89 11.49
N LEU A 24 -5.95 11.69 11.63
CA LEU A 24 -5.54 10.93 10.46
C LEU A 24 -6.78 10.90 9.57
N ALA A 25 -6.73 11.57 8.43
CA ALA A 25 -7.74 11.43 7.41
C ALA A 25 -7.96 9.93 7.23
N ALA A 26 -9.20 9.47 7.40
CA ALA A 26 -9.55 8.10 7.10
C ALA A 26 -8.99 7.77 5.70
N PRO A 27 -8.43 6.56 5.47
CA PRO A 27 -7.85 6.23 4.17
C PRO A 27 -8.86 6.57 3.08
N ALA A 28 -8.44 7.42 2.15
CA ALA A 28 -9.31 8.15 1.21
C ALA A 28 -10.11 7.25 0.26
N CYS A 29 -9.94 5.93 0.31
CA CYS A 29 -10.95 4.98 -0.12
C CYS A 29 -10.72 3.66 0.62
N ALA A 30 -11.79 3.08 1.18
CA ALA A 30 -11.71 1.69 1.61
C ALA A 30 -11.65 0.80 0.36
N ILE A 31 -10.64 -0.04 0.27
CA ILE A 31 -10.49 -1.01 -0.83
C ILE A 31 -10.58 -2.43 -0.27
N THR A 32 -11.20 -3.37 -0.99
CA THR A 32 -11.21 -4.78 -0.57
C THR A 32 -9.99 -5.50 -1.12
N ARG A 33 -9.61 -6.65 -0.51
CA ARG A 33 -8.57 -7.50 -1.09
C ARG A 33 -8.90 -7.99 -2.50
N ALA A 34 -10.19 -8.26 -2.76
CA ALA A 34 -10.66 -8.67 -4.07
C ALA A 34 -10.45 -7.56 -5.11
N ASP A 35 -10.70 -6.31 -4.76
CA ASP A 35 -10.44 -5.16 -5.64
C ASP A 35 -8.96 -5.03 -5.95
N VAL A 36 -8.08 -5.15 -4.93
CA VAL A 36 -6.62 -5.07 -5.13
C VAL A 36 -6.16 -6.13 -6.12
N ILE A 37 -6.59 -7.38 -5.95
CA ILE A 37 -6.23 -8.48 -6.84
C ILE A 37 -6.83 -8.29 -8.24
N THR A 38 -8.06 -7.81 -8.35
CA THR A 38 -8.71 -7.56 -9.63
C THR A 38 -7.96 -6.48 -10.42
N ARG A 39 -7.60 -5.37 -9.76
CA ARG A 39 -6.82 -4.28 -10.35
C ARG A 39 -5.44 -4.75 -10.78
N ALA A 40 -4.76 -5.52 -9.93
CA ALA A 40 -3.46 -6.10 -10.26
C ALA A 40 -3.52 -7.01 -11.49
N LYS A 41 -4.59 -7.81 -11.65
CA LYS A 41 -4.79 -8.67 -12.82
C LYS A 41 -4.96 -7.89 -14.12
N VAL A 42 -5.64 -6.73 -14.09
CA VAL A 42 -5.82 -5.93 -15.30
C VAL A 42 -4.49 -5.61 -15.99
N TRP A 43 -3.48 -5.19 -15.23
CA TRP A 43 -2.17 -4.89 -15.81
C TRP A 43 -1.37 -6.14 -16.18
N THR A 44 -1.48 -7.25 -15.43
CA THR A 44 -0.82 -8.51 -15.81
C THR A 44 -1.41 -9.08 -17.11
N ASP A 45 -2.74 -9.04 -17.26
CA ASP A 45 -3.43 -9.62 -18.41
C ASP A 45 -3.19 -8.79 -19.67
N ARG A 46 -2.97 -7.48 -19.53
CA ARG A 46 -2.58 -6.59 -20.63
C ARG A 46 -1.08 -6.54 -20.87
N ASN A 47 -0.28 -7.17 -20.02
CA ASN A 47 1.18 -7.08 -20.05
C ASN A 47 1.65 -5.62 -20.20
N VAL A 48 1.20 -4.74 -19.30
CA VAL A 48 1.60 -3.32 -19.33
C VAL A 48 3.13 -3.24 -19.30
N PRO A 49 3.77 -2.45 -20.19
CA PRO A 49 5.23 -2.45 -20.30
C PRO A 49 5.88 -1.59 -19.21
N TYR A 50 6.94 -2.14 -18.62
CA TYR A 50 7.71 -1.48 -17.59
C TYR A 50 8.38 -0.20 -18.12
N SER A 51 8.21 0.90 -17.40
CA SER A 51 8.93 2.15 -17.61
C SER A 51 8.86 3.06 -16.38
N GLN A 52 10.00 3.64 -16.02
CA GLN A 52 10.08 4.65 -14.96
C GLN A 52 9.64 6.06 -15.42
N SER A 53 9.26 6.23 -16.69
CA SER A 53 8.85 7.54 -17.23
C SER A 53 7.48 7.54 -17.91
N ARG A 54 6.86 6.36 -18.08
CA ARG A 54 5.53 6.23 -18.69
C ARG A 54 4.46 5.99 -17.63
N TYR A 55 3.22 6.29 -18.01
CA TYR A 55 2.04 6.13 -17.18
C TYR A 55 0.97 5.35 -17.93
N ALA A 56 0.19 4.57 -17.21
CA ALA A 56 -0.98 3.87 -17.72
C ALA A 56 -2.22 4.16 -16.86
N THR A 57 -3.40 4.10 -17.47
CA THR A 57 -4.68 4.17 -16.75
C THR A 57 -4.86 2.97 -15.82
N VAL A 58 -5.88 3.03 -14.95
CA VAL A 58 -6.30 1.85 -14.15
C VAL A 58 -6.57 0.64 -15.05
N ASP A 59 -7.16 0.89 -16.23
CA ASP A 59 -7.44 -0.17 -17.20
C ASP A 59 -6.18 -0.73 -17.86
N GLY A 60 -5.01 -0.11 -17.71
CA GLY A 60 -3.76 -0.57 -18.34
C GLY A 60 -3.53 -0.01 -19.74
N ASN A 61 -4.18 1.08 -20.11
CA ASN A 61 -3.90 1.79 -21.37
C ASN A 61 -2.77 2.80 -21.14
N LEU A 62 -1.70 2.73 -21.94
CA LEU A 62 -0.62 3.70 -21.87
C LEU A 62 -1.13 5.10 -22.23
N LEU A 63 -0.75 6.08 -21.42
CA LEU A 63 -0.98 7.48 -21.73
C LEU A 63 -0.03 7.94 -22.85
N ALA A 64 -0.55 8.81 -23.72
CA ALA A 64 0.24 9.46 -24.76
C ALA A 64 1.31 10.35 -24.12
N SER A 65 2.50 10.45 -24.72
CA SER A 65 3.59 11.31 -24.23
C SER A 65 3.22 12.79 -24.20
N SER A 66 2.26 13.21 -25.04
CA SER A 66 1.70 14.56 -25.08
C SER A 66 0.68 14.85 -23.97
N THR A 67 0.33 13.85 -23.14
CA THR A 67 -0.66 14.02 -22.08
C THR A 67 -0.17 15.03 -21.06
N SER A 68 -0.86 16.16 -20.92
CA SER A 68 -0.61 17.09 -19.81
C SER A 68 -0.98 16.44 -18.48
N SER A 69 -0.06 16.54 -17.51
CA SER A 69 -0.18 16.02 -16.14
C SER A 69 -0.56 14.52 -16.10
N PRO A 70 0.26 13.62 -16.69
CA PRO A 70 -0.07 12.20 -16.76
C PRO A 70 -0.24 11.57 -15.37
N GLN A 71 0.45 12.08 -14.35
CA GLN A 71 0.37 11.60 -12.98
C GLN A 71 -1.02 11.76 -12.32
N SER A 72 -1.89 12.65 -12.82
CA SER A 72 -3.27 12.77 -12.32
C SER A 72 -4.27 11.88 -13.07
N LYS A 73 -3.83 11.26 -14.19
CA LYS A 73 -4.65 10.46 -15.11
C LYS A 73 -4.24 8.99 -15.17
N GLY A 74 -3.08 8.64 -14.64
CA GLY A 74 -2.59 7.28 -14.58
C GLY A 74 -1.59 7.05 -13.45
N TYR A 75 -1.09 5.82 -13.38
CA TYR A 75 -0.01 5.40 -12.50
C TYR A 75 1.23 5.12 -13.33
N ARG A 76 2.41 5.34 -12.75
CA ARG A 76 3.69 5.06 -13.42
C ARG A 76 3.78 3.56 -13.73
N THR A 77 4.29 3.18 -14.90
CA THR A 77 4.36 1.76 -15.29
C THR A 77 5.62 1.09 -14.73
N ASP A 78 5.90 1.26 -13.45
CA ASP A 78 7.01 0.59 -12.77
C ASP A 78 6.53 -0.15 -11.51
N CYS A 79 7.45 -0.76 -10.75
CA CYS A 79 7.10 -1.62 -9.63
C CYS A 79 6.23 -0.92 -8.58
N SER A 80 6.56 0.31 -8.20
CA SER A 80 5.80 1.02 -7.18
C SER A 80 4.54 1.68 -7.73
N GLY A 81 4.53 2.07 -9.01
CA GLY A 81 3.34 2.56 -9.68
C GLY A 81 2.29 1.46 -9.90
N PHE A 82 2.71 0.24 -10.24
CA PHE A 82 1.84 -0.94 -10.28
C PHE A 82 1.19 -1.24 -8.92
N VAL A 83 1.96 -1.19 -7.83
CA VAL A 83 1.41 -1.38 -6.47
C VAL A 83 0.46 -0.24 -6.10
N SER A 84 0.82 1.01 -6.42
CA SER A 84 -0.06 2.18 -6.19
C SER A 84 -1.37 2.06 -6.95
N MET A 85 -1.31 1.60 -8.20
CA MET A 85 -2.47 1.30 -9.03
C MET A 85 -3.30 0.19 -8.38
N SER A 86 -2.69 -0.93 -8.03
CA SER A 86 -3.40 -2.08 -7.45
C SER A 86 -4.11 -1.71 -6.14
N LEU A 87 -3.48 -0.90 -5.29
CA LEU A 87 -4.05 -0.42 -4.03
C LEU A 87 -5.04 0.75 -4.18
N GLY A 88 -5.20 1.29 -5.40
CA GLY A 88 -6.11 2.41 -5.66
C GLY A 88 -5.70 3.67 -4.91
N PHE A 89 -4.44 4.06 -5.00
CA PHE A 89 -3.97 5.27 -4.33
C PHE A 89 -4.45 6.53 -5.03
N HIS A 90 -4.91 7.48 -4.22
CA HIS A 90 -5.37 8.81 -4.62
C HIS A 90 -4.84 9.87 -3.64
N THR A 91 -4.72 11.10 -4.11
CA THR A 91 -4.50 12.28 -3.26
C THR A 91 -5.77 12.64 -2.49
N SER A 92 -5.67 13.56 -1.53
CA SER A 92 -6.83 14.10 -0.82
C SER A 92 -7.83 14.82 -1.72
N SER A 93 -7.38 15.33 -2.88
CA SER A 93 -8.25 15.93 -3.90
C SER A 93 -8.91 14.90 -4.83
N GLY A 94 -8.66 13.60 -4.64
CA GLY A 94 -9.20 12.50 -5.46
C GLY A 94 -8.40 12.20 -6.73
N ALA A 95 -7.35 12.97 -7.04
CA ALA A 95 -6.48 12.67 -8.18
C ALA A 95 -5.73 11.35 -7.97
N LEU A 96 -5.41 10.61 -9.05
CA LEU A 96 -4.62 9.39 -8.94
C LEU A 96 -3.25 9.71 -8.33
N TYR A 97 -2.71 8.78 -7.54
CA TYR A 97 -1.43 8.97 -6.87
C TYR A 97 -0.51 7.77 -7.05
N SER A 98 0.61 7.99 -7.73
CA SER A 98 1.64 6.97 -7.98
C SER A 98 2.83 7.20 -7.06
N ALA A 99 2.88 6.51 -5.92
CA ALA A 99 3.99 6.59 -5.00
C ALA A 99 5.29 6.03 -5.62
N ASP A 100 6.44 6.51 -5.19
CA ASP A 100 7.72 5.84 -5.37
C ASP A 100 7.89 4.70 -4.33
N THR A 101 8.90 3.86 -4.50
CA THR A 101 9.12 2.68 -3.64
C THR A 101 9.34 3.06 -2.18
N ALA A 102 10.01 4.20 -1.92
CA ALA A 102 10.22 4.70 -0.57
C ALA A 102 8.91 5.24 0.05
N GLY A 103 8.08 5.91 -0.74
CA GLY A 103 6.76 6.39 -0.38
C GLY A 103 5.80 5.28 -0.02
N LEU A 104 5.83 4.14 -0.73
CA LEU A 104 5.08 2.94 -0.33
C LEU A 104 5.41 2.53 1.11
N GLY A 105 6.67 2.59 1.51
CA GLY A 105 7.09 2.26 2.89
C GLY A 105 6.50 3.19 3.97
N LYS A 106 5.99 4.37 3.59
CA LYS A 106 5.31 5.31 4.48
C LYS A 106 3.79 5.15 4.49
N LEU A 107 3.22 4.57 3.43
CA LEU A 107 1.78 4.42 3.24
C LEU A 107 1.27 3.04 3.71
N LEU A 108 2.17 2.09 3.88
CA LEU A 108 1.86 0.72 4.27
C LEU A 108 2.37 0.43 5.69
N VAL A 109 1.68 -0.47 6.38
CA VAL A 109 2.10 -0.98 7.69
C VAL A 109 2.77 -2.33 7.54
N LYS A 110 3.91 -2.52 8.19
CA LYS A 110 4.62 -3.80 8.17
C LYS A 110 3.79 -4.88 8.86
N ILE A 111 3.75 -6.09 8.29
CA ILE A 111 3.09 -7.26 8.88
C ILE A 111 4.07 -8.45 8.90
N THR A 112 3.69 -9.51 9.59
CA THR A 112 4.44 -10.77 9.61
C THR A 112 4.11 -11.64 8.39
N LYS A 113 4.95 -12.65 8.13
CA LYS A 113 4.69 -13.66 7.08
C LYS A 113 3.36 -14.39 7.31
N ASP A 114 3.03 -14.71 8.55
CA ASP A 114 1.82 -15.47 8.86
C ASP A 114 0.54 -14.66 8.70
N GLU A 115 0.64 -13.34 8.79
CA GLU A 115 -0.46 -12.43 8.52
C GLU A 115 -0.71 -12.19 7.03
N LEU A 116 0.19 -12.60 6.12
CA LEU A 116 0.04 -12.37 4.69
C LEU A 116 -1.26 -12.94 4.15
N ARG A 117 -1.98 -12.10 3.40
CA ARG A 117 -3.22 -12.42 2.71
C ARG A 117 -3.17 -11.86 1.29
N PRO A 118 -3.86 -12.47 0.31
CA PRO A 118 -3.94 -11.93 -1.04
C PRO A 118 -4.27 -10.43 -1.04
N GLY A 119 -3.54 -9.64 -1.82
CA GLY A 119 -3.65 -8.18 -1.90
C GLY A 119 -2.73 -7.41 -0.95
N ASP A 120 -2.02 -8.09 -0.04
CA ASP A 120 -0.90 -7.48 0.70
C ASP A 120 0.31 -7.26 -0.22
N VAL A 121 1.30 -6.50 0.25
CA VAL A 121 2.49 -6.09 -0.50
C VAL A 121 3.72 -6.78 0.07
N ILE A 122 4.65 -7.21 -0.79
CA ILE A 122 6.03 -7.50 -0.37
C ILE A 122 6.93 -6.39 -0.91
N LEU A 123 7.66 -5.73 -0.03
CA LEU A 123 8.34 -4.46 -0.34
C LEU A 123 9.76 -4.43 0.27
N ARG A 124 10.70 -3.95 -0.54
CA ARG A 124 11.96 -3.36 -0.10
C ARG A 124 11.93 -1.87 -0.49
N PRO A 125 11.80 -0.93 0.47
CA PRO A 125 11.47 0.47 0.16
C PRO A 125 12.58 1.25 -0.54
N LYS A 126 13.83 0.78 -0.45
CA LYS A 126 15.01 1.43 -1.01
C LYS A 126 16.15 0.44 -1.13
N ASP A 127 17.17 0.84 -1.88
CA ASP A 127 18.48 0.19 -1.87
C ASP A 127 19.03 0.13 -0.44
N LEU A 128 19.73 -0.96 -0.14
CA LEU A 128 20.29 -1.21 1.19
C LEU A 128 21.81 -1.23 1.13
N LYS A 129 22.45 -1.00 2.28
CA LYS A 129 23.88 -1.19 2.45
C LYS A 129 24.10 -2.16 3.60
N ILE A 130 24.66 -3.33 3.31
CA ILE A 130 24.86 -4.40 4.28
C ILE A 130 26.35 -4.71 4.32
N ASN A 131 26.97 -4.53 5.49
CA ASN A 131 28.42 -4.71 5.67
C ASN A 131 29.25 -3.93 4.64
N GLY A 132 28.80 -2.71 4.30
CA GLY A 132 29.46 -1.86 3.31
C GLY A 132 29.10 -2.15 1.83
N VAL A 133 28.45 -3.28 1.55
CA VAL A 133 28.06 -3.69 0.18
C VAL A 133 26.68 -3.13 -0.17
N LEU A 134 26.57 -2.49 -1.33
CA LEU A 134 25.30 -2.03 -1.88
C LEU A 134 24.47 -3.24 -2.33
N VAL A 135 23.24 -3.32 -1.83
CA VAL A 135 22.20 -4.21 -2.34
C VAL A 135 21.18 -3.32 -3.06
N PRO A 136 21.35 -3.10 -4.37
CA PRO A 136 20.53 -2.18 -5.13
C PRO A 136 19.11 -2.74 -5.35
N TYR A 137 18.24 -1.92 -5.92
CA TYR A 137 16.88 -2.25 -6.36
C TYR A 137 15.87 -2.36 -5.22
N GLY A 138 15.47 -1.23 -4.65
CA GLY A 138 14.14 -1.15 -4.03
C GLY A 138 13.06 -1.66 -5.00
N HIS A 139 12.18 -2.55 -4.54
CA HIS A 139 11.15 -3.17 -5.37
C HIS A 139 9.88 -3.48 -4.57
N ALA A 140 8.75 -3.56 -5.26
CA ALA A 140 7.45 -3.80 -4.65
C ALA A 140 6.59 -4.72 -5.53
N ILE A 141 5.83 -5.61 -4.90
CA ILE A 141 4.94 -6.56 -5.58
C ILE A 141 3.60 -6.70 -4.83
N ILE A 142 2.58 -7.21 -5.52
CA ILE A 142 1.33 -7.65 -4.89
C ILE A 142 1.40 -9.15 -4.62
N PHE A 143 1.22 -9.54 -3.36
CA PHE A 143 1.09 -10.92 -2.94
C PHE A 143 -0.28 -11.45 -3.36
N GLY A 144 -0.31 -12.38 -4.31
CA GLY A 144 -1.51 -13.01 -4.85
C GLY A 144 -2.07 -14.15 -4.00
N GLY A 145 -1.32 -14.63 -2.99
CA GLY A 145 -1.68 -15.77 -2.16
C GLY A 145 -0.65 -16.89 -2.18
N TRP A 146 -0.64 -17.73 -1.14
CA TRP A 146 0.20 -18.93 -1.11
C TRP A 146 -0.23 -19.91 -2.20
N ALA A 147 0.74 -20.42 -2.94
CA ALA A 147 0.55 -21.41 -4.00
C ALA A 147 0.63 -22.85 -3.47
N ASN A 148 1.07 -23.03 -2.22
CA ASN A 148 1.11 -24.31 -1.53
C ASN A 148 0.77 -24.17 -0.03
N SER A 149 0.32 -25.26 0.59
CA SER A 149 -0.07 -25.29 2.01
C SER A 149 1.10 -25.08 2.96
N SER A 150 2.31 -25.44 2.56
CA SER A 150 3.53 -25.24 3.35
C SER A 150 4.01 -23.79 3.40
N LYS A 151 3.33 -22.86 2.71
CA LYS A 151 3.69 -21.43 2.63
C LYS A 151 5.15 -21.22 2.20
N THR A 152 5.61 -22.01 1.24
CA THR A 152 6.96 -21.92 0.65
C THR A 152 6.93 -21.38 -0.78
N GLU A 153 5.77 -21.34 -1.41
CA GLU A 153 5.57 -20.75 -2.74
C GLU A 153 4.32 -19.89 -2.75
N TYR A 154 4.32 -18.85 -3.58
CA TYR A 154 3.20 -17.92 -3.67
C TYR A 154 3.08 -17.29 -5.06
N TRP A 155 1.91 -16.76 -5.36
CA TRP A 155 1.64 -15.99 -6.58
C TRP A 155 2.09 -14.54 -6.39
N CYS A 156 2.91 -14.04 -7.31
CA CYS A 156 3.44 -12.69 -7.32
C CYS A 156 2.93 -11.97 -8.56
N LEU A 157 2.28 -10.82 -8.37
CA LEU A 157 1.91 -9.91 -9.46
C LEU A 157 2.78 -8.66 -9.35
N HIS A 158 3.48 -8.31 -10.43
CA HIS A 158 4.30 -7.10 -10.43
C HIS A 158 4.72 -6.63 -11.83
N GLU A 159 5.04 -5.34 -11.92
CA GLU A 159 5.85 -4.79 -12.99
C GLU A 159 7.30 -5.27 -12.83
N SER A 160 7.81 -6.03 -13.81
CA SER A 160 9.04 -6.82 -13.67
C SER A 160 10.27 -6.14 -14.23
N SER A 161 10.28 -5.87 -15.53
CA SER A 161 11.39 -5.24 -16.24
C SER A 161 10.94 -4.81 -17.64
N SER A 162 11.72 -3.95 -18.30
CA SER A 162 11.41 -3.47 -19.66
C SER A 162 11.26 -4.60 -20.69
N ALA A 163 11.87 -5.77 -20.44
CA ALA A 163 11.78 -6.93 -21.32
C ALA A 163 10.52 -7.78 -21.08
N LYS A 164 9.92 -7.72 -19.89
CA LYS A 164 8.82 -8.61 -19.48
C LYS A 164 7.51 -7.89 -19.19
N GLY A 165 7.53 -6.60 -18.89
CA GLY A 165 6.34 -5.85 -18.46
C GLY A 165 5.77 -6.35 -17.13
N THR A 166 4.45 -6.23 -17.00
CA THR A 166 3.69 -6.72 -15.85
C THR A 166 3.44 -8.22 -15.96
N VAL A 167 3.83 -8.97 -14.93
CA VAL A 167 3.77 -10.43 -14.91
C VAL A 167 3.05 -10.99 -13.69
N LEU A 168 2.41 -12.14 -13.85
CA LEU A 168 1.98 -13.04 -12.78
C LEU A 168 2.91 -14.25 -12.77
N VAL A 169 3.66 -14.46 -11.70
CA VAL A 169 4.63 -15.56 -11.57
C VAL A 169 4.48 -16.30 -10.26
N ARG A 170 4.79 -17.60 -10.25
CA ARG A 170 4.96 -18.37 -9.02
C ARG A 170 6.38 -18.15 -8.49
N ALA A 171 6.49 -17.66 -7.25
CA ALA A 171 7.76 -17.36 -6.60
C ALA A 171 8.00 -18.26 -5.39
N GLN A 172 9.26 -18.57 -5.12
CA GLN A 172 9.67 -19.33 -3.93
C GLN A 172 10.05 -18.38 -2.80
N TRP A 173 9.35 -18.51 -1.67
CA TRP A 173 9.66 -17.77 -0.45
C TRP A 173 11.09 -18.07 0.01
N GLY A 174 11.91 -17.04 0.20
CA GLY A 174 13.29 -17.22 0.68
C GLY A 174 14.25 -17.89 -0.31
N LYS A 175 13.91 -18.00 -1.61
CA LYS A 175 14.85 -18.52 -2.63
C LYS A 175 14.96 -17.67 -3.90
N SER A 176 13.87 -17.07 -4.36
CA SER A 176 13.91 -16.23 -5.56
C SER A 176 14.60 -14.89 -5.30
N GLY A 177 15.30 -14.34 -6.30
CA GLY A 177 16.09 -13.10 -6.23
C GLY A 177 15.34 -11.82 -5.81
N PHE A 178 14.01 -11.84 -5.73
CA PHE A 178 13.25 -10.71 -5.15
C PHE A 178 12.90 -10.92 -3.66
N PHE A 179 13.06 -12.14 -3.12
CA PHE A 179 12.35 -12.56 -1.91
C PHE A 179 13.18 -13.44 -0.96
N ASN A 180 14.45 -13.70 -1.31
CA ASN A 180 15.51 -14.09 -0.38
C ASN A 180 16.48 -12.93 -0.10
N GLU A 181 16.35 -11.82 -0.82
CA GLU A 181 17.24 -10.69 -0.61
C GLU A 181 16.86 -9.97 0.67
N VAL A 182 17.88 -9.63 1.45
CA VAL A 182 17.73 -8.90 2.69
C VAL A 182 16.87 -7.65 2.47
N GLY A 183 15.93 -7.45 3.38
CA GLY A 183 15.14 -6.22 3.49
C GLY A 183 13.83 -6.17 2.70
N PHE A 184 13.45 -7.24 1.99
CA PHE A 184 12.04 -7.43 1.64
C PHE A 184 11.25 -7.88 2.87
N ALA A 185 10.10 -7.26 3.08
CA ALA A 185 9.18 -7.64 4.14
C ALA A 185 7.72 -7.55 3.68
N PRO A 186 6.81 -8.27 4.34
CA PRO A 186 5.37 -8.10 4.16
C PRO A 186 4.86 -6.75 4.69
N TYR A 187 3.94 -6.15 3.95
CA TYR A 187 3.23 -4.94 4.33
C TYR A 187 1.76 -5.03 3.94
N ARG A 188 0.92 -4.28 4.65
CA ARG A 188 -0.51 -4.13 4.38
C ARG A 188 -0.87 -2.67 4.23
N TYR A 189 -1.77 -2.36 3.31
CA TYR A 189 -2.35 -1.03 3.24
C TYR A 189 -3.45 -0.88 4.32
N PRO A 190 -3.39 0.12 5.21
CA PRO A 190 -4.42 0.35 6.23
C PRO A 190 -5.82 0.61 5.67
N GLY A 191 -5.92 1.06 4.41
CA GLY A 191 -7.20 1.23 3.72
C GLY A 191 -7.86 -0.07 3.25
N VAL A 192 -7.20 -1.23 3.40
CA VAL A 192 -7.81 -2.52 3.09
C VAL A 192 -8.88 -2.86 4.13
N ARG A 193 -10.15 -2.79 3.73
CA ARG A 193 -11.29 -3.16 4.56
C ARG A 193 -12.00 -4.36 3.95
N ASP A 194 -11.60 -5.55 4.37
CA ASP A 194 -12.49 -6.68 4.19
C ASP A 194 -13.60 -6.56 5.20
N ARG A 195 -14.85 -6.80 4.79
CA ARG A 195 -15.95 -6.97 5.74
C ARG A 195 -15.48 -7.99 6.79
N ILE A 196 -15.46 -7.59 8.05
CA ILE A 196 -15.48 -8.53 9.16
C ILE A 196 -16.80 -9.27 9.02
N ARG A 197 -16.83 -10.37 8.26
CA ARG A 197 -17.83 -11.38 8.53
C ARG A 197 -17.31 -12.04 9.81
N ALA A 198 -17.92 -11.68 10.93
CA ALA A 198 -17.76 -12.43 12.17
C ALA A 198 -17.84 -13.93 11.84
N PRO A 199 -17.08 -14.80 12.52
CA PRO A 199 -17.28 -16.23 12.36
C PRO A 199 -18.76 -16.50 12.59
N LYS A 200 -19.46 -17.02 11.58
CA LYS A 200 -20.66 -17.79 11.87
C LYS A 200 -20.14 -18.97 12.68
N THR A 201 -20.31 -18.90 13.99
CA THR A 201 -20.42 -20.08 14.82
C THR A 201 -21.52 -20.92 14.19
N PHE A 202 -21.11 -21.92 13.40
CA PHE A 202 -21.99 -23.04 13.11
C PHE A 202 -21.86 -23.98 14.30
N GLY A 203 -22.80 -23.81 15.22
CA GLY A 203 -23.07 -24.74 16.29
C GLY A 203 -24.57 -24.67 16.55
N GLN A 204 -25.29 -25.62 15.96
CA GLN A 204 -26.55 -26.28 16.34
C GLN A 204 -27.13 -26.93 15.09
#